data_AF-W6KPV8-F1
#
_entry.id   AF-W6KPV8-F1
#
_cell.length_a   1.000
_cell.length_b   1.000
_cell.length_c   1.000
_cell.angle_alpha   90.00
_cell.angle_beta   90.00
_cell.angle_gamma   90.00
#
_symmetry.space_group_name_H-M   'P 1'
#
loop_
_entity.id
_entity.type
_entity.pdbx_description
1 polymer ?
#
loop_
_entity_poly.entity_id
_entity_poly.type
_entity_poly.pdbx_seq_one_letter_code
_entity_poly.pdbx_strand_id
1 'polypeptide(L)'
;MFFEKLAAFDDLDITSTAFRATVSEEEPFNFAAYASQDIHASVRITHLYYTPPSSLKDLREYYDKRPGTREANREVVAFLQQLEEGQTTPCSSSTPLAQPPPVLSVVAKVRSLTANNQVASFVIACFPFDLNRLTRIPSLPASAASSSEKPKSPSLAVLPGIPVVPSDVVGCLNIRLDVDGSVGFEVEGPGRVTFFGEQSSALIPEWMNHHMFSVGKDDEEMPEDDSDDGFDEMYRAVIF
;
A
#
# COMPACT_ATOMS: atom_id res chain seq x y z
N MET A 1 -15.75 -5.26 46.42
CA MET A 1 -14.72 -4.24 46.14
C MET A 1 -13.58 -4.92 45.41
N PHE A 2 -13.54 -4.85 44.08
CA PHE A 2 -12.38 -5.21 43.25
C PHE A 2 -12.47 -4.42 41.95
N PHE A 3 -12.16 -3.13 42.04
CA PHE A 3 -11.89 -2.25 40.90
C PHE A 3 -10.66 -1.41 41.26
N GLU A 4 -9.52 -2.08 41.44
CA GLU A 4 -8.22 -1.43 41.62
C GLU A 4 -7.16 -2.23 40.88
N LYS A 5 -7.02 -1.94 39.57
CA LYS A 5 -5.79 -1.98 38.75
C LYS A 5 -6.16 -1.90 37.27
N LEU A 6 -6.53 -0.70 36.81
CA LEU A 6 -6.53 -0.35 35.39
C LEU A 6 -5.67 0.90 35.10
N ALA A 7 -4.86 1.33 36.06
CA ALA A 7 -4.04 2.55 35.98
C ALA A 7 -2.55 2.27 35.68
N ALA A 8 -2.20 1.13 35.08
CA ALA A 8 -0.80 0.76 34.81
C ALA A 8 -0.49 0.65 33.31
N PHE A 9 -1.27 1.31 32.45
CA PHE A 9 -1.02 1.38 31.01
C PHE A 9 -0.47 2.75 30.54
N ASP A 10 -0.32 3.72 31.46
CA ASP A 10 0.14 5.08 31.11
C ASP A 10 1.67 5.20 30.91
N ASP A 11 2.46 4.18 31.24
CA ASP A 11 3.94 4.20 31.16
C ASP A 11 4.51 3.40 29.96
N LEU A 12 3.69 3.03 28.98
CA LEU A 12 4.23 2.46 27.74
C LEU A 12 4.83 3.58 26.89
N ASP A 13 6.16 3.55 26.72
CA ASP A 13 6.88 4.44 25.81
C ASP A 13 6.45 4.19 24.35
N ILE A 14 5.36 4.86 23.94
CA ILE A 14 4.88 4.83 22.58
C ILE A 14 5.67 5.86 21.78
N THR A 15 6.44 5.36 20.82
CA THR A 15 7.13 6.18 19.83
C THR A 15 6.24 6.34 18.60
N SER A 16 6.00 7.57 18.17
CA SER A 16 5.25 7.85 16.93
C SER A 16 6.14 8.59 15.95
N THR A 17 6.23 8.08 14.73
CA THR A 17 7.06 8.62 13.65
C THR A 17 6.25 8.81 12.39
N ALA A 18 6.44 9.92 11.68
CA ALA A 18 5.79 10.09 10.38
C ALA A 18 6.44 9.16 9.36
N PHE A 19 5.62 8.54 8.49
CA PHE A 19 6.11 7.72 7.38
C PHE A 19 5.61 8.24 6.04
N ARG A 20 6.40 7.90 5.01
CA ARG A 20 6.07 8.11 3.60
C ARG A 20 6.49 6.88 2.81
N ALA A 21 5.55 6.23 2.14
CA ALA A 21 5.83 5.08 1.28
C ALA A 21 5.32 5.36 -0.14
N THR A 22 6.21 5.31 -1.14
CA THR A 22 5.83 5.41 -2.55
C THR A 22 5.75 4.00 -3.11
N VAL A 23 4.60 3.63 -3.65
CA VAL A 23 4.37 2.27 -4.16
C VAL A 23 3.80 2.35 -5.56
N SER A 24 4.23 1.39 -6.37
CA SER A 24 3.78 1.16 -7.74
C SER A 24 3.36 -0.29 -7.85
N GLU A 25 2.78 -0.67 -8.99
CA GLU A 25 2.42 -2.07 -9.22
C GLU A 25 3.64 -3.01 -9.22
N GLU A 26 4.79 -2.54 -9.74
CA GLU A 26 6.04 -3.32 -9.78
C GLU A 26 6.75 -3.33 -8.42
N GLU A 27 6.49 -2.34 -7.57
CA GLU A 27 7.16 -2.11 -6.29
C GLU A 27 6.12 -1.97 -5.16
N PRO A 28 5.51 -3.08 -4.69
CA PRO A 28 4.63 -3.06 -3.52
C PRO A 28 5.43 -2.80 -2.24
N PHE A 29 4.81 -2.15 -1.27
CA PHE A 29 5.44 -1.88 0.03
C PHE A 29 5.01 -2.93 1.05
N ASN A 30 5.96 -3.51 1.79
CA ASN A 30 5.69 -4.55 2.78
C ASN A 30 6.30 -4.19 4.13
N PHE A 31 5.50 -4.33 5.20
CA PHE A 31 5.95 -4.06 6.57
C PHE A 31 6.60 -5.27 7.26
N ALA A 32 6.81 -6.40 6.57
CA ALA A 32 7.43 -7.60 7.13
C ALA A 32 8.78 -7.34 7.82
N ALA A 33 9.55 -6.35 7.36
CA ALA A 33 10.81 -5.97 7.99
C ALA A 33 10.66 -5.41 9.42
N TYR A 34 9.46 -4.95 9.80
CA TYR A 34 9.16 -4.41 11.12
C TYR A 34 8.57 -5.47 12.08
N ALA A 35 8.09 -6.59 11.55
CA ALA A 35 7.47 -7.66 12.34
C ALA A 35 8.48 -8.57 13.05
N SER A 36 9.78 -8.46 12.74
CA SER A 36 10.86 -9.26 13.34
C SER A 36 11.41 -8.67 14.64
N GLN A 37 10.86 -7.55 15.11
CA GLN A 37 11.25 -6.89 16.34
C GLN A 37 10.18 -7.18 17.40
N ASP A 38 10.55 -7.40 18.67
CA ASP A 38 9.64 -7.60 19.81
C ASP A 38 8.89 -6.30 20.17
N ILE A 39 8.26 -5.68 19.16
CA ILE A 39 7.57 -4.41 19.23
C ILE A 39 6.16 -4.60 18.69
N HIS A 40 5.19 -4.03 19.40
CA HIS A 40 3.87 -3.84 18.84
C HIS A 40 3.90 -2.58 17.98
N ALA A 41 3.77 -2.73 16.66
CA ALA A 41 3.74 -1.61 15.73
C ALA A 41 2.36 -1.49 15.08
N SER A 42 1.90 -0.26 14.88
CA SER A 42 0.70 0.06 14.12
C SER A 42 0.99 1.22 13.17
N VAL A 43 0.28 1.27 12.05
CA VAL A 43 0.37 2.35 11.07
C VAL A 43 -0.98 2.99 10.85
N ARG A 44 -0.99 4.32 10.82
CA ARG A 44 -2.15 5.15 10.56
C ARG A 44 -1.96 5.91 9.27
N ILE A 45 -2.78 5.61 8.27
CA ILE A 45 -2.77 6.31 6.99
C ILE A 45 -3.62 7.58 7.10
N THR A 46 -3.05 8.73 6.73
CA THR A 46 -3.70 10.05 6.83
C THR A 46 -4.08 10.63 5.47
N HIS A 47 -3.23 10.42 4.45
CA HIS A 47 -3.50 10.86 3.10
C HIS A 47 -2.73 10.04 2.07
N LEU A 48 -3.28 9.99 0.86
CA LEU A 48 -2.66 9.39 -0.32
C LEU A 48 -2.49 10.45 -1.39
N TYR A 49 -1.45 10.25 -2.19
CA TYR A 49 -1.10 11.13 -3.29
C TYR A 49 -0.81 10.33 -4.55
N TYR A 50 -1.54 10.58 -5.64
CA TYR A 50 -1.31 9.93 -6.93
C TYR A 50 -0.39 10.74 -7.84
N THR A 51 0.69 10.09 -8.28
CA THR A 51 1.64 10.58 -9.27
C THR A 51 1.43 9.82 -10.59
N PRO A 52 0.87 10.46 -11.63
CA PRO A 52 0.66 9.81 -12.91
C PRO A 52 2.00 9.52 -13.62
N PRO A 53 2.01 8.66 -14.64
CA PRO A 53 3.16 8.49 -15.52
C PRO A 53 3.64 9.84 -16.08
N SER A 54 4.94 9.96 -16.35
CA SER A 54 5.52 11.22 -16.81
C SER A 54 5.31 11.48 -18.29
N SER A 55 5.04 10.42 -19.08
CA SER A 55 4.90 10.52 -20.53
C SER A 55 3.96 9.45 -21.10
N LEU A 56 3.50 9.66 -22.34
CA LEU A 56 2.75 8.65 -23.11
C LEU A 56 3.56 7.38 -23.33
N LYS A 57 4.89 7.51 -23.48
CA LYS A 57 5.81 6.38 -23.63
C LYS A 57 5.81 5.49 -22.40
N ASP A 58 5.90 6.06 -21.20
CA ASP A 58 5.89 5.29 -19.94
C ASP A 58 4.56 4.56 -19.76
N LEU A 59 3.46 5.22 -20.13
CA LEU A 59 2.12 4.63 -20.09
C LEU A 59 1.97 3.46 -21.08
N ARG A 60 2.53 3.60 -22.29
CA ARG A 60 2.53 2.53 -23.29
C ARG A 60 3.35 1.33 -22.82
N GLU A 61 4.54 1.58 -22.28
CA GLU A 61 5.40 0.54 -21.74
C GLU A 61 4.70 -0.25 -20.62
N TYR A 62 3.95 0.44 -19.76
CA TYR A 62 3.12 -0.19 -18.73
C TYR A 62 2.11 -1.19 -19.31
N TYR A 63 1.39 -0.82 -20.37
CA TYR A 63 0.42 -1.70 -21.00
C TYR A 63 1.05 -2.83 -21.83
N ASP A 64 2.22 -2.57 -22.44
CA ASP A 64 2.97 -3.60 -23.18
C ASP A 64 3.51 -4.70 -22.25
N LYS A 65 3.88 -4.36 -21.01
CA LYS A 65 4.36 -5.30 -19.99
C LYS A 65 3.29 -6.19 -19.36
N ARG A 66 1.99 -5.94 -19.59
CA ARG A 66 0.88 -6.70 -19.00
C ARG A 66 0.27 -7.68 -20.03
N PRO A 67 0.79 -8.93 -20.16
CA PRO A 67 0.30 -9.89 -21.15
C PRO A 67 -1.10 -10.44 -20.85
N GLY A 68 -1.56 -10.42 -19.60
CA GLY A 68 -2.83 -11.02 -19.16
C GLY A 68 -4.10 -10.17 -19.41
N THR A 69 -3.95 -8.89 -19.71
CA THR A 69 -5.07 -7.94 -19.97
C THR A 69 -5.06 -7.40 -21.40
N ARG A 70 -4.35 -8.06 -22.32
CA ARG A 70 -4.07 -7.58 -23.67
C ARG A 70 -5.31 -7.27 -24.51
N GLU A 71 -6.42 -7.98 -24.30
CA GLU A 71 -7.70 -7.70 -24.95
C GLU A 71 -8.39 -6.46 -24.34
N ALA A 72 -8.44 -6.36 -23.01
CA ALA A 72 -8.98 -5.20 -22.30
C ALA A 72 -8.15 -3.92 -22.55
N ASN A 73 -6.84 -4.07 -22.73
CA ASN A 73 -5.92 -2.96 -22.98
C ASN A 73 -5.78 -2.63 -24.47
N ARG A 74 -6.36 -3.42 -25.39
CA ARG A 74 -6.22 -3.22 -26.84
C ARG A 74 -6.78 -1.88 -27.28
N GLU A 75 -7.91 -1.48 -26.73
CA GLU A 75 -8.55 -0.19 -26.99
C GLU A 75 -7.66 0.96 -26.49
N VAL A 76 -7.06 0.80 -25.31
CA VAL A 76 -6.15 1.78 -24.73
C VAL A 76 -4.89 1.94 -25.59
N VAL A 77 -4.26 0.84 -25.98
CA VAL A 77 -3.04 0.87 -26.81
C VAL A 77 -3.32 1.46 -28.19
N ALA A 78 -4.45 1.11 -28.82
CA ALA A 78 -4.85 1.68 -30.10
C ALA A 78 -5.12 3.20 -29.99
N PHE A 79 -5.75 3.64 -28.91
CA PHE A 79 -6.01 5.06 -28.65
C PHE A 79 -4.71 5.83 -28.39
N LEU A 80 -3.77 5.26 -27.63
CA LEU A 80 -2.45 5.86 -27.41
C LEU A 80 -1.68 6.04 -28.72
N GLN A 81 -1.74 5.06 -29.62
CA GLN A 81 -1.11 5.15 -30.94
C GLN A 81 -1.71 6.28 -31.80
N GLN A 82 -3.04 6.44 -31.79
CA GLN A 82 -3.70 7.55 -32.50
C GLN A 82 -3.30 8.93 -31.96
N LEU A 83 -3.11 9.05 -30.64
CA LEU A 83 -2.64 10.30 -30.01
C LEU A 83 -1.21 10.67 -30.42
N GLU A 84 -0.31 9.69 -30.54
CA GLU A 84 1.07 9.90 -31.02
C GLU A 84 1.10 10.32 -32.50
N GLU A 85 0.30 9.68 -33.35
CA GLU A 85 0.22 9.98 -34.79
C GLU A 85 -0.37 11.37 -35.06
N GLY A 86 -1.34 11.82 -34.26
CA GLY A 86 -1.93 13.16 -34.35
C GLY A 86 -0.98 14.31 -33.96
N GLN A 87 0.14 14.04 -33.29
CA GLN A 87 1.12 15.06 -32.88
C GLN A 87 2.13 15.44 -33.97
N THR A 88 2.29 14.62 -35.02
CA THR A 88 3.41 14.76 -35.98
C THR A 88 3.03 15.32 -37.36
N THR A 89 1.75 15.64 -37.61
CA THR A 89 1.30 16.09 -38.94
C THR A 89 0.49 17.39 -38.90
N PRO A 90 1.01 18.52 -39.42
CA PRO A 90 0.22 19.70 -39.71
C PRO A 90 -0.39 19.53 -41.11
N CYS A 91 -1.55 18.88 -41.25
CA CYS A 91 -2.55 19.12 -42.30
C CYS A 91 -3.60 17.99 -42.40
N SER A 92 -4.87 18.39 -42.25
CA SER A 92 -5.98 18.00 -43.13
C SER A 92 -6.38 16.52 -43.21
N SER A 93 -7.02 15.99 -42.18
CA SER A 93 -8.28 15.24 -42.33
C SER A 93 -8.89 14.94 -40.96
N SER A 94 -9.95 15.68 -40.63
CA SER A 94 -10.75 15.48 -39.42
C SER A 94 -11.59 14.20 -39.58
N THR A 95 -11.02 13.06 -39.23
CA THR A 95 -11.83 11.90 -38.87
C THR A 95 -12.10 12.02 -37.37
N PRO A 96 -13.34 12.36 -36.94
CA PRO A 96 -13.62 12.45 -35.52
C PRO A 96 -13.38 11.09 -34.88
N LEU A 97 -12.61 11.06 -33.79
CA LEU A 97 -12.47 9.91 -32.90
C LEU A 97 -13.88 9.43 -32.52
N ALA A 98 -14.36 8.40 -33.19
CA ALA A 98 -15.75 7.91 -33.07
C ALA A 98 -16.01 7.16 -31.76
N GLN A 99 -15.01 7.06 -30.89
CA GLN A 99 -15.08 6.36 -29.61
C GLN A 99 -14.67 7.30 -28.47
N PRO A 100 -15.41 7.31 -27.35
CA PRO A 100 -15.02 8.06 -26.16
C PRO A 100 -13.65 7.56 -25.67
N PRO A 101 -12.78 8.45 -25.16
CA PRO A 101 -11.48 8.05 -24.63
C PRO A 101 -11.67 7.02 -23.50
N PRO A 102 -10.83 5.98 -23.44
CA PRO A 102 -10.90 4.99 -22.37
C PRO A 102 -10.67 5.67 -21.03
N VAL A 103 -11.55 5.41 -20.06
CA VAL A 103 -11.40 5.90 -18.69
C VAL A 103 -10.36 5.02 -18.00
N LEU A 104 -9.21 5.61 -17.70
CA LEU A 104 -8.16 4.93 -16.96
C LEU A 104 -8.29 5.27 -15.47
N SER A 105 -7.97 4.32 -14.61
CA SER A 105 -7.98 4.52 -13.17
C SER A 105 -6.85 3.78 -12.50
N VAL A 106 -6.39 4.33 -11.38
CA VAL A 106 -5.38 3.71 -10.50
C VAL A 106 -6.03 3.40 -9.17
N VAL A 107 -5.86 2.17 -8.69
CA VAL A 107 -6.48 1.68 -7.47
C VAL A 107 -5.39 1.47 -6.43
N ALA A 108 -5.52 2.16 -5.29
CA ALA A 108 -4.68 1.95 -4.13
C ALA A 108 -5.34 0.93 -3.18
N LYS A 109 -4.56 -0.06 -2.77
CA LYS A 109 -5.00 -1.17 -1.92
C LYS A 109 -4.12 -1.30 -0.69
N VAL A 110 -4.73 -1.83 0.37
CA VAL A 110 -4.05 -2.28 1.58
C VAL A 110 -4.24 -3.77 1.70
N ARG A 111 -3.13 -4.50 1.88
CA ARG A 111 -3.14 -5.91 2.21
C ARG A 111 -3.03 -6.08 3.72
N SER A 112 -3.82 -6.96 4.30
CA SER A 112 -3.81 -7.25 5.75
C SER A 112 -4.36 -8.65 6.04
N LEU A 113 -4.00 -9.21 7.20
CA LEU A 113 -4.58 -10.45 7.71
C LEU A 113 -5.99 -10.18 8.23
N THR A 114 -6.93 -11.04 7.85
CA THR A 114 -8.34 -10.87 8.23
C THR A 114 -8.74 -11.84 9.34
N ALA A 115 -9.93 -11.66 9.91
CA ALA A 115 -10.43 -12.48 11.03
C ALA A 115 -10.55 -13.99 10.73
N ASN A 116 -10.57 -14.39 9.46
CA ASN A 116 -10.55 -15.80 9.06
C ASN A 116 -9.11 -16.35 8.87
N ASN A 117 -8.10 -15.62 9.33
CA ASN A 117 -6.69 -15.93 9.18
C ASN A 117 -6.22 -16.06 7.71
N GLN A 118 -6.88 -15.33 6.80
CA GLN A 118 -6.46 -15.21 5.40
C GLN A 118 -6.02 -13.79 5.11
N VAL A 119 -4.98 -13.67 4.29
CA VAL A 119 -4.49 -12.38 3.78
C VAL A 119 -5.40 -11.90 2.66
N ALA A 120 -5.93 -10.69 2.77
CA ALA A 120 -6.79 -10.09 1.76
C ALA A 120 -6.37 -8.65 1.43
N SER A 121 -6.67 -8.20 0.21
CA SER A 121 -6.41 -6.83 -0.25
C SER A 121 -7.71 -6.03 -0.33
N PHE A 122 -7.71 -4.84 0.28
CA PHE A 122 -8.84 -3.93 0.37
C PHE A 122 -8.57 -2.66 -0.42
N VAL A 123 -9.51 -2.23 -1.26
CA VAL A 123 -9.41 -0.97 -1.99
C VAL A 123 -9.69 0.19 -1.03
N ILE A 124 -8.79 1.17 -0.99
CA ILE A 124 -8.93 2.34 -0.11
C ILE A 124 -9.04 3.66 -0.88
N ALA A 125 -8.59 3.70 -2.14
CA ALA A 125 -8.75 4.85 -3.01
C ALA A 125 -8.71 4.44 -4.49
N CYS A 126 -9.43 5.19 -5.32
CA CYS A 126 -9.38 5.10 -6.78
C CYS A 126 -9.10 6.49 -7.34
N PHE A 127 -8.09 6.61 -8.18
CA PHE A 127 -7.69 7.86 -8.82
C PHE A 127 -8.06 7.80 -10.30
N PRO A 128 -8.92 8.71 -10.79
CA PRO A 128 -9.18 8.81 -12.22
C PRO A 128 -7.92 9.33 -12.92
N PHE A 129 -7.58 8.73 -14.06
CA PHE A 129 -6.43 9.13 -14.86
C PHE A 129 -6.89 9.62 -16.24
N ASP A 130 -6.73 10.92 -16.47
CA ASP A 130 -7.04 11.56 -17.75
C ASP A 130 -5.81 11.63 -18.65
N LEU A 131 -5.88 10.96 -19.80
CA LEU A 131 -4.85 10.93 -20.83
C LEU A 131 -4.50 12.32 -21.37
N ASN A 132 -5.46 13.25 -21.37
CA ASN A 132 -5.24 14.62 -21.83
C ASN A 132 -4.23 15.39 -20.95
N ARG A 133 -3.95 14.91 -19.73
CA ARG A 133 -2.92 15.48 -18.86
C ARG A 133 -1.52 15.27 -19.42
N LEU A 134 -1.28 14.15 -20.10
CA LEU A 134 0.03 13.81 -20.67
C LEU A 134 0.33 14.58 -21.95
N THR A 135 -0.71 14.97 -22.69
CA THR A 135 -0.57 15.73 -23.95
C THR A 135 -0.44 17.23 -23.72
N ARG A 136 -0.94 17.75 -22.59
CA ARG A 136 -0.75 19.15 -22.17
C ARG A 136 0.54 19.32 -21.37
N ILE A 137 1.69 19.09 -22.00
CA ILE A 137 2.91 19.74 -21.50
C ILE A 137 2.71 21.24 -21.77
N PRO A 138 2.73 22.12 -20.75
CA PRO A 138 2.71 23.55 -21.00
C PRO A 138 3.96 23.85 -21.83
N SER A 139 3.78 24.15 -23.11
CA SER A 139 4.80 24.88 -23.85
C SER A 139 5.03 26.17 -23.06
N LEU A 140 6.16 26.25 -22.35
CA LEU A 140 6.62 27.50 -21.74
C LEU A 140 6.47 28.61 -22.79
N PRO A 141 5.78 29.73 -22.48
CA PRO A 141 5.77 30.85 -23.41
C PRO A 141 7.22 31.33 -23.54
N ALA A 142 7.80 31.11 -24.72
CA ALA A 142 9.07 31.68 -25.09
C ALA A 142 8.90 33.20 -25.19
N SER A 143 9.57 33.92 -24.28
CA SER A 143 10.02 35.31 -24.41
C SER A 143 8.97 36.43 -24.46
N ALA A 144 8.90 37.22 -23.38
CA ALA A 144 8.95 38.68 -23.49
C ALA A 144 9.61 39.27 -22.23
N ALA A 145 10.76 39.89 -22.43
CA ALA A 145 11.56 40.54 -21.41
C ALA A 145 10.98 41.88 -20.94
N SER A 146 11.40 42.25 -19.73
CA SER A 146 11.47 43.61 -19.14
C SER A 146 10.18 44.28 -18.63
N SER A 147 10.03 44.32 -17.31
CA SER A 147 10.23 45.57 -16.57
C SER A 147 10.45 45.28 -15.07
N SER A 148 11.23 46.16 -14.45
CA SER A 148 11.75 46.11 -13.08
C SER A 148 10.67 46.18 -12.00
N GLU A 149 10.74 45.31 -10.99
CA GLU A 149 10.69 45.72 -9.57
C GLU A 149 10.94 44.53 -8.62
N LYS A 150 11.71 44.82 -7.57
CA LYS A 150 12.18 43.93 -6.49
C LYS A 150 11.00 43.68 -5.52
N PRO A 151 10.80 42.47 -4.98
CA PRO A 151 11.31 42.22 -3.63
C PRO A 151 11.81 40.79 -3.38
N LYS A 152 12.45 40.68 -2.22
CA LYS A 152 13.38 39.66 -1.74
C LYS A 152 12.62 38.58 -0.95
N SER A 153 12.66 37.33 -1.39
CA SER A 153 12.38 36.13 -0.58
C SER A 153 13.22 34.95 -1.11
N PRO A 154 13.70 34.04 -0.25
CA PRO A 154 14.68 33.03 -0.65
C PRO A 154 13.99 31.97 -1.53
N SER A 155 14.42 31.90 -2.79
CA SER A 155 13.98 30.88 -3.72
C SER A 155 14.67 29.55 -3.38
N LEU A 156 13.87 28.54 -3.06
CA LEU A 156 14.26 27.14 -3.25
C LEU A 156 14.60 26.96 -4.73
N ALA A 157 15.90 26.84 -5.02
CA ALA A 157 16.39 26.50 -6.34
C ALA A 157 15.97 25.06 -6.67
N VAL A 158 14.93 24.91 -7.49
CA VAL A 158 14.55 23.64 -8.12
C VAL A 158 15.27 23.58 -9.47
N LEU A 159 16.11 22.56 -9.63
CA LEU A 159 16.82 22.16 -10.85
C LEU A 159 15.84 21.73 -11.97
N PRO A 160 16.28 21.66 -13.24
CA PRO A 160 15.43 21.34 -14.37
C PRO A 160 15.07 19.85 -14.38
N GLY A 161 13.92 19.56 -13.80
CA GLY A 161 13.17 18.32 -13.90
C GLY A 161 11.76 18.72 -13.56
N ILE A 162 10.87 18.71 -14.55
CA ILE A 162 9.49 19.21 -14.41
C ILE A 162 8.92 18.55 -13.15
N PRO A 163 8.52 19.30 -12.11
CA PRO A 163 7.89 18.70 -10.95
C PRO A 163 6.61 18.02 -11.46
N VAL A 164 6.57 16.69 -11.39
CA VAL A 164 5.35 15.93 -11.67
C VAL A 164 4.33 16.40 -10.64
N VAL A 165 3.47 17.33 -11.07
CA VAL A 165 2.53 17.99 -10.19
C VAL A 165 1.54 16.95 -9.72
N PRO A 166 1.22 16.96 -8.41
CA PRO A 166 0.13 16.19 -7.89
C PRO A 166 -1.12 16.17 -8.73
N SER A 167 -1.44 14.97 -9.23
CA SER A 167 -2.66 14.81 -10.01
C SER A 167 -3.86 14.95 -9.11
N ASP A 168 -3.86 14.18 -8.02
CA ASP A 168 -4.98 14.00 -7.12
C ASP A 168 -4.50 13.64 -5.70
N VAL A 169 -5.19 14.17 -4.69
CA VAL A 169 -4.90 13.93 -3.28
C VAL A 169 -6.17 13.41 -2.61
N VAL A 170 -6.04 12.31 -1.88
CA VAL A 170 -7.09 11.80 -0.98
C VAL A 170 -6.65 12.08 0.44
N GLY A 171 -7.29 13.05 1.09
CA GLY A 171 -7.00 13.46 2.47
C GLY A 171 -7.99 12.90 3.49
N CYS A 172 -7.79 13.28 4.76
CA CYS A 172 -8.69 12.97 5.88
C CYS A 172 -8.94 11.47 6.11
N LEU A 173 -7.97 10.64 5.75
CA LEU A 173 -8.04 9.21 6.04
C LEU A 173 -7.68 8.97 7.50
N ASN A 174 -8.31 7.96 8.08
CA ASN A 174 -8.02 7.50 9.43
C ASN A 174 -8.05 5.97 9.48
N ILE A 175 -7.25 5.36 8.60
CA ILE A 175 -7.14 3.91 8.49
C ILE A 175 -6.00 3.49 9.40
N ARG A 176 -6.27 2.59 10.34
CA ARG A 176 -5.27 2.02 11.26
C ARG A 176 -5.09 0.54 10.97
N LEU A 177 -3.84 0.11 10.94
CA LEU A 177 -3.46 -1.27 10.65
C LEU A 177 -2.42 -1.69 11.68
N ASP A 178 -2.62 -2.84 12.30
CA ASP A 178 -1.62 -3.46 13.17
C ASP A 178 -0.58 -4.15 12.28
N VAL A 179 0.70 -3.89 12.54
CA VAL A 179 1.81 -4.42 11.74
C VAL A 179 2.15 -5.82 12.23
N ASP A 180 1.46 -6.80 11.67
CA ASP A 180 1.57 -8.23 11.99
C ASP A 180 2.47 -9.02 11.01
N GLY A 181 3.20 -8.31 10.14
CA GLY A 181 4.03 -8.89 9.08
C GLY A 181 3.29 -9.27 7.80
N SER A 182 1.95 -9.27 7.80
CA SER A 182 1.13 -9.48 6.60
C SER A 182 0.71 -8.16 5.94
N VAL A 183 0.79 -7.05 6.69
CA VAL A 183 0.43 -5.71 6.20
C VAL A 183 1.32 -5.25 5.06
N GLY A 184 0.68 -4.75 4.00
CA GLY A 184 1.37 -4.15 2.85
C GLY A 184 0.49 -3.16 2.10
N PHE A 185 1.13 -2.36 1.26
CA PHE A 185 0.46 -1.45 0.32
C PHE A 185 0.69 -1.91 -1.10
N GLU A 186 -0.38 -1.88 -1.89
CA GLU A 186 -0.40 -2.34 -3.26
C GLU A 186 -1.08 -1.28 -4.14
N VAL A 187 -0.64 -1.17 -5.39
CA VAL A 187 -1.23 -0.28 -6.38
C VAL A 187 -1.50 -1.08 -7.65
N GLU A 188 -2.68 -0.88 -8.22
CA GLU A 188 -3.06 -1.45 -9.50
C GLU A 188 -3.34 -0.31 -10.47
N GLY A 189 -2.59 -0.23 -11.57
CA GLY A 189 -2.74 0.83 -12.57
C GLY A 189 -1.42 1.56 -12.85
N PRO A 190 -1.41 2.42 -13.89
CA PRO A 190 -0.22 3.14 -14.30
C PRO A 190 0.17 4.24 -13.30
N GLY A 191 1.48 4.43 -13.08
CA GLY A 191 1.99 5.48 -12.19
C GLY A 191 2.29 4.99 -10.77
N ARG A 192 2.26 5.90 -9.80
CA ARG A 192 2.65 5.63 -8.41
C ARG A 192 1.69 6.28 -7.43
N VAL A 193 1.48 5.66 -6.28
CA VAL A 193 0.74 6.26 -5.16
C VAL A 193 1.67 6.38 -3.95
N THR A 194 1.72 7.57 -3.37
CA THR A 194 2.44 7.84 -2.13
C THR A 194 1.47 7.82 -0.96
N PHE A 195 1.73 6.94 0.01
CA PHE A 195 1.02 6.81 1.26
C PHE A 195 1.75 7.64 2.32
N PHE A 196 0.98 8.41 3.08
CA PHE A 196 1.49 9.20 4.19
C PHE A 196 0.74 8.88 5.47
N GLY A 197 1.44 8.95 6.58
CA GLY A 197 0.86 8.57 7.85
C GLY A 197 1.82 8.65 9.03
N GLU A 198 1.40 8.01 10.10
CA GLU A 198 2.14 7.88 11.35
C GLU A 198 2.32 6.38 11.63
N GLN A 199 3.52 5.97 12.01
CA GLN A 199 3.83 4.66 12.55
C GLN A 199 4.01 4.82 14.05
N SER A 200 3.22 4.08 14.82
CA SER A 200 3.33 4.04 16.28
C SER A 200 3.89 2.68 16.70
N SER A 201 4.97 2.68 17.48
CA SER A 201 5.59 1.48 18.03
C SER A 201 5.69 1.57 19.55
N ALA A 202 5.39 0.47 20.22
CA ALA A 202 5.57 0.28 21.65
C ALA A 202 6.40 -0.98 21.90
N LEU A 203 7.32 -0.92 22.86
CA LEU A 203 8.02 -2.11 23.33
C LEU A 203 7.01 -3.04 24.00
N ILE A 204 7.03 -4.33 23.66
CA ILE A 204 6.24 -5.32 24.38
C ILE A 204 6.88 -5.47 25.77
N PRO A 205 6.18 -5.19 26.86
CA PRO A 205 6.75 -5.34 28.19
C PRO A 205 7.20 -6.78 28.43
N GLU A 206 8.32 -6.99 29.11
CA GLU A 206 8.88 -8.32 29.38
C GLU A 206 7.86 -9.26 30.05
N TRP A 207 6.96 -8.73 30.88
CA TRP A 207 5.90 -9.51 31.54
C TRP A 207 4.83 -10.07 30.57
N MET A 208 4.64 -9.47 29.39
CA MET A 208 3.76 -10.03 28.33
C MET A 208 4.46 -11.13 27.52
N ASN A 209 5.79 -11.11 27.41
CA ASN A 209 6.54 -12.15 26.68
C ASN A 209 6.42 -13.53 27.34
N HIS A 210 6.22 -13.61 28.65
CA HIS A 210 6.16 -14.88 29.39
C HIS A 210 4.84 -15.64 29.28
N HIS A 211 3.79 -15.06 28.69
CA HIS A 211 2.49 -15.74 28.53
C HIS A 211 2.22 -16.28 27.13
N MET A 212 2.90 -15.78 26.09
CA MET A 212 2.70 -16.30 24.72
C MET A 212 3.53 -17.54 24.38
N PHE A 213 4.61 -17.83 25.14
CA PHE A 213 5.53 -18.94 24.84
C PHE A 213 5.52 -20.10 25.85
N SER A 214 4.67 -20.07 26.88
CA SER A 214 4.54 -21.17 27.85
C SER A 214 3.54 -22.25 27.42
N VAL A 215 3.41 -22.51 26.12
CA VAL A 215 2.69 -23.69 25.62
C VAL A 215 3.69 -24.86 25.59
N GLY A 216 3.82 -25.59 26.70
CA GLY A 216 4.46 -26.91 26.71
C GLY A 216 5.59 -27.18 27.72
N LYS A 217 5.59 -26.56 28.90
CA LYS A 217 6.53 -26.95 30.00
C LYS A 217 5.88 -27.10 31.37
N ASP A 218 4.60 -27.39 31.39
CA ASP A 218 3.88 -28.09 32.47
C ASP A 218 3.26 -29.30 31.72
N ASP A 219 3.28 -30.55 32.14
CA ASP A 219 3.47 -31.15 33.46
C ASP A 219 3.37 -32.68 33.21
N GLU A 220 4.49 -33.42 33.22
CA GLU A 220 4.48 -34.90 33.16
C GLU A 220 5.70 -35.42 33.95
N GLU A 221 5.85 -35.02 35.22
CA GLU A 221 6.53 -35.90 36.18
C GLU A 221 5.58 -37.08 36.48
N MET A 222 5.62 -38.09 35.61
CA MET A 222 4.97 -39.39 35.85
C MET A 222 5.69 -40.07 37.02
N PRO A 223 5.04 -40.32 38.17
CA PRO A 223 5.61 -41.23 39.16
C PRO A 223 5.66 -42.64 38.57
N GLU A 224 6.84 -43.26 38.59
CA GLU A 224 7.06 -44.66 38.26
C GLU A 224 6.29 -45.53 39.27
N ASP A 225 5.09 -45.98 38.90
CA ASP A 225 4.31 -46.95 39.68
C ASP A 225 4.70 -48.36 39.21
N ASP A 226 5.77 -48.90 39.81
CA ASP A 226 6.15 -50.30 39.72
C ASP A 226 5.12 -51.16 40.49
N SER A 227 4.02 -51.51 39.84
CA SER A 227 3.14 -52.58 40.32
C SER A 227 3.02 -53.68 39.26
N ASP A 228 4.03 -54.53 39.28
CA ASP A 228 4.09 -55.86 38.69
C ASP A 228 3.19 -56.78 39.53
N ASP A 229 1.93 -56.99 39.11
CA ASP A 229 1.07 -58.08 39.61
C ASP A 229 -0.01 -58.39 38.58
N GLY A 230 0.27 -59.37 37.73
CA GLY A 230 -0.73 -59.99 36.87
C GLY A 230 -1.81 -60.69 37.68
N PHE A 231 -3.07 -60.47 37.32
CA PHE A 231 -4.15 -61.41 37.60
C PHE A 231 -5.25 -61.26 36.56
N ASP A 232 -5.34 -62.27 35.69
CA ASP A 232 -6.56 -62.87 35.18
C ASP A 232 -7.69 -61.98 34.63
N GLU A 233 -7.83 -62.06 33.31
CA GLU A 233 -8.90 -62.87 32.74
C GLU A 233 -10.24 -62.82 33.50
N MET A 234 -11.11 -61.86 33.20
CA MET A 234 -12.54 -62.02 33.46
C MET A 234 -13.42 -61.17 32.52
N TYR A 235 -13.90 -61.86 31.49
CA TYR A 235 -15.14 -61.62 30.74
C TYR A 235 -15.14 -60.48 29.69
N ARG A 236 -15.10 -60.76 28.38
CA ARG A 236 -16.06 -61.49 27.51
C ARG A 236 -17.27 -60.63 27.10
N ALA A 237 -17.25 -60.21 25.83
CA ALA A 237 -18.38 -59.92 24.92
C ALA A 237 -19.35 -58.79 25.34
N VAL A 238 -19.92 -57.98 24.45
CA VAL A 238 -20.63 -58.34 23.23
C VAL A 238 -20.57 -57.17 22.24
N ILE A 239 -20.22 -57.49 21.00
CA ILE A 239 -20.53 -56.72 19.79
C ILE A 239 -21.99 -57.05 19.43
N PHE A 240 -22.87 -56.04 19.39
CA PHE A 240 -23.69 -55.63 18.24
C PHE A 240 -24.41 -54.32 18.60
#